data_AF-W2VRU5-F1
#
_entry.id   AF-W2VRU5-F1
#
_cell.length_a   1.000
_cell.length_b   1.000
_cell.length_c   1.000
_cell.angle_alpha   90.00
_cell.angle_beta   90.00
_cell.angle_gamma   90.00
#
_symmetry.space_group_name_H-M   'P 1'
#
loop_
_entity.id
_entity.type
_entity.pdbx_description
1 polymer ?
#
loop_
_entity_poly.entity_id
_entity_poly.type
_entity_poly.pdbx_seq_one_letter_code
_entity_poly.pdbx_strand_id
1 'polypeptide(L)'
;EVQKDMYALKGITDRVRIYSLLDCNQAELVLPAAKNAGLQVHLGIWTTKSHDYLLKEKAKLASLIDSGLYDNNVIGLHVGSETIYRKEITAGTAIGYMNEIRSYIRSRGKNTPVTIADVIDIYYDYPQIVDAVDYISVNEFAYWEGVDVNEGAAKTLDRIRAIRVTAAKKNKRMVLSEVGWSSGGYNAKTGVSTPANQAKFFSDFFQVARSSNMEYYWYTAFDSQWRVTNGGEDVEANFGVFKEDDSMKSNFQQLTIGWKDPRAIRNAGSNRLLSEKDAGLYMSTKSNDWLVKEQQTWFFDSTTKQIRSKSGDRCLDAYQPWDGGIVHVYRCMDNEGNQKWTYESSTGKLKHATHQGFCLDTDPAQGNKVQLYGCSPNNPNQKWVIINPANI
;
A
#
# COMPACT_ATOMS: atom_id res chain seq x y z
N GLU A 1 -7.42 19.68 22.15
CA GLU A 1 -7.29 18.45 21.35
C GLU A 1 -7.81 18.71 19.96
N VAL A 2 -8.69 17.91 19.35
CA VAL A 2 -9.06 17.85 17.92
C VAL A 2 -8.46 18.93 16.99
N GLN A 3 -8.70 20.23 17.20
CA GLN A 3 -8.07 21.29 16.41
C GLN A 3 -6.53 21.26 16.38
N LYS A 4 -5.89 20.99 17.52
CA LYS A 4 -4.43 20.85 17.68
C LYS A 4 -3.94 19.64 16.88
N ASP A 5 -4.61 18.50 17.03
CA ASP A 5 -4.37 17.26 16.30
C ASP A 5 -4.44 17.49 14.79
N MET A 6 -5.45 18.22 14.31
CA MET A 6 -5.61 18.55 12.88
C MET A 6 -4.46 19.43 12.36
N TYR A 7 -3.93 20.36 13.17
CA TYR A 7 -2.75 21.14 12.76
C TYR A 7 -1.48 20.28 12.71
N ALA A 8 -1.30 19.34 13.64
CA ALA A 8 -0.19 18.39 13.58
C ALA A 8 -0.28 17.52 12.31
N LEU A 9 -1.47 17.01 12.00
CA LEU A 9 -1.72 16.18 10.83
C LEU A 9 -1.54 16.92 9.51
N LYS A 10 -1.91 18.21 9.44
CA LYS A 10 -1.71 19.03 8.23
C LYS A 10 -0.24 19.10 7.79
N GLY A 11 0.70 18.92 8.71
CA GLY A 11 2.12 18.85 8.38
C GLY A 11 2.52 17.66 7.49
N ILE A 12 1.69 16.61 7.42
CA ILE A 12 2.04 15.36 6.72
C ILE A 12 0.96 14.78 5.80
N THR A 13 -0.27 15.28 5.85
CA THR A 13 -1.38 14.82 5.00
C THR A 13 -2.34 15.96 4.66
N ASP A 14 -3.11 15.78 3.60
CA ASP A 14 -4.22 16.67 3.21
C ASP A 14 -5.60 16.12 3.59
N ARG A 15 -5.65 14.89 4.13
CA ARG A 15 -6.90 14.18 4.43
C ARG A 15 -6.83 13.38 5.71
N VAL A 16 -7.97 13.31 6.41
CA VAL A 16 -8.18 12.47 7.58
C VAL A 16 -9.41 11.59 7.38
N ARG A 17 -9.43 10.41 8.01
CA ARG A 17 -10.56 9.49 8.02
C ARG A 17 -11.01 9.25 9.45
N ILE A 18 -12.33 9.27 9.67
CA ILE A 18 -12.94 8.95 10.97
C ILE A 18 -13.93 7.79 10.81
N TYR A 19 -14.27 7.10 11.89
CA TYR A 19 -14.96 5.79 11.84
C TYR A 19 -16.47 5.85 12.08
N SER A 20 -16.91 6.84 12.85
CA SER A 20 -18.29 7.02 13.27
C SER A 20 -18.62 8.52 13.24
N LEU A 21 -19.89 8.88 13.11
CA LEU A 21 -20.32 10.26 13.36
C LEU A 21 -20.72 10.46 14.82
N LEU A 22 -21.26 9.40 15.44
CA LEU A 22 -21.84 9.40 16.77
C LEU A 22 -20.83 9.24 17.88
N ASP A 23 -19.86 8.33 17.71
CA ASP A 23 -18.96 7.96 18.79
C ASP A 23 -18.14 9.18 19.21
N CYS A 24 -18.18 9.49 20.51
CA CYS A 24 -17.68 10.74 21.11
C CYS A 24 -18.11 12.04 20.42
N ASN A 25 -19.23 12.05 19.68
CA ASN A 25 -19.67 13.16 18.83
C ASN A 25 -18.59 13.64 17.84
N GLN A 26 -17.71 12.73 17.41
CA GLN A 26 -16.45 13.08 16.75
C GLN A 26 -16.64 13.90 15.46
N ALA A 27 -17.66 13.62 14.65
CA ALA A 27 -17.82 14.34 13.37
C ALA A 27 -18.13 15.83 13.54
N GLU A 28 -18.89 16.21 14.57
CA GLU A 28 -19.19 17.63 14.85
C GLU A 28 -17.96 18.41 15.31
N LEU A 29 -16.99 17.72 15.93
CA LEU A 29 -15.72 18.32 16.34
C LEU A 29 -14.69 18.31 15.20
N VAL A 30 -14.59 17.21 14.45
CA VAL A 30 -13.56 17.00 13.43
C VAL A 30 -13.82 17.84 12.19
N LEU A 31 -15.07 17.96 11.71
CA LEU A 31 -15.37 18.70 10.48
C LEU A 31 -14.91 20.17 10.52
N PRO A 32 -15.27 20.99 11.52
CA PRO A 32 -14.78 22.36 11.60
C PRO A 32 -13.27 22.42 11.85
N ALA A 33 -12.73 21.53 12.69
CA ALA A 33 -11.30 21.50 13.01
C ALA A 33 -10.43 21.20 11.78
N ALA A 34 -10.82 20.20 10.99
CA ALA A 34 -10.15 19.81 9.75
C ALA A 34 -10.24 20.93 8.72
N LYS A 35 -11.42 21.55 8.56
CA LYS A 35 -11.60 22.71 7.67
C LYS A 35 -10.67 23.87 8.03
N ASN A 36 -10.58 24.21 9.31
CA ASN A 36 -9.69 25.28 9.80
C ASN A 36 -8.20 24.97 9.54
N ALA A 37 -7.82 23.69 9.59
CA ALA A 37 -6.47 23.24 9.26
C ALA A 37 -6.22 23.09 7.74
N GLY A 38 -7.25 23.24 6.89
CA GLY A 38 -7.15 22.99 5.44
C GLY A 38 -7.01 21.51 5.09
N LEU A 39 -7.65 20.64 5.88
CA LEU A 39 -7.76 19.20 5.69
C LEU A 39 -9.14 18.80 5.15
N GLN A 40 -9.17 17.75 4.34
CA GLN A 40 -10.38 17.08 3.90
C GLN A 40 -10.72 15.89 4.80
N VAL A 41 -12.00 15.54 4.89
CA VAL A 41 -12.49 14.47 5.79
C VAL A 41 -13.20 13.37 5.01
N HIS A 42 -12.80 12.13 5.26
CA HIS A 42 -13.53 10.94 4.89
C HIS A 42 -14.33 10.44 6.10
N LEU A 43 -15.66 10.47 5.98
CA LEU A 43 -16.54 10.16 7.10
C LEU A 43 -16.84 8.65 7.17
N GLY A 44 -16.90 8.14 8.39
CA GLY A 44 -17.36 6.79 8.68
C GLY A 44 -18.77 6.82 9.24
N ILE A 45 -19.60 5.93 8.71
CA ILE A 45 -20.91 5.57 9.25
C ILE A 45 -20.73 4.20 9.89
N TRP A 46 -20.58 4.13 11.20
CA TRP A 46 -20.33 2.85 11.87
C TRP A 46 -21.58 1.98 11.81
N THR A 47 -21.41 0.71 11.46
CA THR A 47 -22.53 -0.23 11.40
C THR A 47 -22.29 -1.42 12.33
N THR A 48 -23.40 -1.95 12.83
CA THR A 48 -23.42 -3.14 13.68
C THR A 48 -24.48 -4.11 13.16
N LYS A 49 -24.66 -5.25 13.84
CA LYS A 49 -25.81 -6.14 13.63
C LYS A 49 -27.17 -5.46 13.79
N SER A 50 -27.25 -4.37 14.55
CA SER A 50 -28.50 -3.62 14.78
C SER A 50 -28.67 -2.51 13.75
N HIS A 51 -29.75 -2.58 12.97
CA HIS A 51 -30.15 -1.52 12.05
C HIS A 51 -30.43 -0.19 12.78
N ASP A 52 -30.89 -0.24 14.03
CA ASP A 52 -31.13 0.97 14.82
C ASP A 52 -29.87 1.80 15.01
N TYR A 53 -28.69 1.16 15.05
CA TYR A 53 -27.42 1.88 15.13
C TYR A 53 -27.16 2.69 13.86
N LEU A 54 -27.42 2.10 12.68
CA LEU A 54 -27.35 2.82 11.40
C LEU A 54 -28.32 4.01 11.39
N LEU A 55 -29.54 3.84 11.89
CA LEU A 55 -30.53 4.92 11.93
C LEU A 55 -30.06 6.09 12.81
N LYS A 56 -29.36 5.81 13.92
CA LYS A 56 -28.75 6.86 14.75
C LYS A 56 -27.62 7.58 14.00
N GLU A 57 -26.73 6.85 13.31
CA GLU A 57 -25.66 7.46 12.52
C GLU A 57 -26.23 8.32 11.39
N LYS A 58 -27.28 7.83 10.72
CA LYS A 58 -28.02 8.56 9.69
C LYS A 58 -28.69 9.82 10.24
N ALA A 59 -29.25 9.77 11.45
CA ALA A 59 -29.81 10.95 12.11
C ALA A 59 -28.72 12.00 12.43
N LYS A 60 -27.52 11.55 12.85
CA LYS A 60 -26.39 12.47 13.02
C LYS A 60 -25.91 13.05 11.68
N LEU A 61 -25.83 12.24 10.64
CA LEU A 61 -25.53 12.69 9.28
C LEU A 61 -26.53 13.76 8.80
N ALA A 62 -27.83 13.55 9.05
CA ALA A 62 -28.87 14.52 8.78
C ALA A 62 -28.59 15.86 9.47
N SER A 63 -28.32 15.82 10.78
CA SER A 63 -27.99 17.02 11.58
C SER A 63 -26.76 17.75 11.06
N LEU A 64 -25.71 17.04 10.62
CA LEU A 64 -24.51 17.66 10.04
C LEU A 64 -24.79 18.32 8.68
N ILE A 65 -25.68 17.74 7.87
CA ILE A 65 -26.14 18.33 6.60
C ILE A 65 -26.98 19.57 6.87
N ASP A 66 -27.93 19.48 7.80
CA ASP A 66 -28.88 20.56 8.11
C ASP A 66 -28.18 21.77 8.74
N SER A 67 -27.16 21.55 9.56
CA SER A 67 -26.35 22.61 10.17
C SER A 67 -25.31 23.22 9.22
N GLY A 68 -25.11 22.64 8.03
CA GLY A 68 -24.11 23.10 7.07
C GLY A 68 -22.67 22.66 7.37
N LEU A 69 -22.45 21.83 8.41
CA LEU A 69 -21.13 21.26 8.70
C LEU A 69 -20.69 20.23 7.65
N TYR A 70 -21.65 19.56 6.99
CA TYR A 70 -21.39 18.74 5.82
C TYR A 70 -21.28 19.63 4.56
N ASP A 71 -20.04 19.95 4.19
CA ASP A 71 -19.70 20.74 3.01
C ASP A 71 -18.72 20.00 2.07
N ASN A 72 -18.12 20.74 1.14
CA ASN A 72 -17.21 20.19 0.13
C ASN A 72 -15.87 19.68 0.70
N ASN A 73 -15.60 19.86 2.00
CA ASN A 73 -14.47 19.22 2.67
C ASN A 73 -14.71 17.73 2.94
N VAL A 74 -15.96 17.26 2.85
CA VAL A 74 -16.28 15.83 2.95
C VAL A 74 -16.07 15.16 1.59
N ILE A 75 -15.03 14.32 1.49
CA ILE A 75 -14.58 13.72 0.22
C ILE A 75 -15.10 12.30 -0.03
N GLY A 76 -15.68 11.66 0.98
CA GLY A 76 -16.18 10.30 0.87
C GLY A 76 -16.86 9.84 2.15
N LEU A 77 -17.69 8.81 2.01
CA LEU A 77 -18.28 8.09 3.13
C LEU A 77 -17.96 6.59 2.99
N HIS A 78 -17.61 5.94 4.09
CA HIS A 78 -17.74 4.49 4.21
C HIS A 78 -18.90 4.14 5.13
N VAL A 79 -19.70 3.16 4.73
CA VAL A 79 -20.82 2.63 5.51
C VAL A 79 -20.44 1.23 5.98
N GLY A 80 -20.08 1.16 7.26
CA GLY A 80 -19.41 0.01 7.84
C GLY A 80 -17.91 0.02 7.61
N SER A 81 -17.21 -0.45 8.65
CA SER A 81 -15.81 -0.85 8.61
C SER A 81 -15.77 -2.25 9.20
N GLU A 82 -15.40 -3.26 8.42
CA GLU A 82 -15.26 -4.67 8.85
C GLU A 82 -16.53 -5.31 9.44
N THR A 83 -17.72 -4.76 9.16
CA THR A 83 -18.96 -5.28 9.75
C THR A 83 -19.31 -6.68 9.21
N ILE A 84 -18.86 -7.02 8.00
CA ILE A 84 -19.02 -8.36 7.44
C ILE A 84 -17.94 -9.28 8.01
N TYR A 85 -16.68 -8.83 8.06
CA TYR A 85 -15.59 -9.59 8.68
C TYR A 85 -15.86 -9.97 10.15
N ARG A 86 -16.41 -9.03 10.93
CA ARG A 86 -16.86 -9.26 12.31
C ARG A 86 -18.11 -10.16 12.42
N LYS A 87 -18.65 -10.63 11.29
CA LYS A 87 -19.83 -11.51 11.19
C LYS A 87 -21.09 -10.92 11.81
N GLU A 88 -21.17 -9.60 11.87
CA GLU A 88 -22.32 -8.91 12.44
C GLU A 88 -23.49 -8.83 11.45
N ILE A 89 -23.19 -8.69 10.16
CA ILE A 89 -24.18 -8.62 9.08
C ILE A 89 -23.69 -9.38 7.84
N THR A 90 -24.62 -9.72 6.94
CA THR A 90 -24.30 -10.29 5.63
C THR A 90 -23.86 -9.22 4.63
N ALA A 91 -23.18 -9.61 3.55
CA ALA A 91 -22.86 -8.71 2.45
C ALA A 91 -24.10 -8.03 1.84
N GLY A 92 -25.22 -8.75 1.73
CA GLY A 92 -26.49 -8.18 1.24
C GLY A 92 -27.02 -7.07 2.16
N THR A 93 -26.97 -7.30 3.47
CA THR A 93 -27.34 -6.29 4.48
C THR A 93 -26.42 -5.06 4.41
N ALA A 94 -25.11 -5.27 4.29
CA ALA A 94 -24.14 -4.18 4.18
C ALA A 94 -24.40 -3.31 2.93
N ILE A 95 -24.68 -3.94 1.78
CA ILE A 95 -25.08 -3.24 0.55
C ILE A 95 -26.39 -2.47 0.76
N GLY A 96 -27.37 -3.05 1.46
CA GLY A 96 -28.61 -2.38 1.83
C GLY A 96 -28.37 -1.12 2.66
N TYR A 97 -27.56 -1.21 3.71
CA TYR A 97 -27.21 -0.07 4.56
C TYR A 97 -26.48 1.04 3.78
N MET A 98 -25.51 0.65 2.95
CA MET A 98 -24.80 1.60 2.07
C MET A 98 -25.75 2.30 1.10
N ASN A 99 -26.65 1.55 0.45
CA ASN A 99 -27.65 2.09 -0.46
C ASN A 99 -28.60 3.07 0.23
N GLU A 100 -28.99 2.80 1.48
CA GLU A 100 -29.84 3.69 2.25
C GLU A 100 -29.15 5.04 2.52
N ILE A 101 -27.90 5.02 2.99
CA ILE A 101 -27.12 6.25 3.23
C ILE A 101 -26.86 6.98 1.91
N ARG A 102 -26.46 6.27 0.85
CA ARG A 102 -26.21 6.85 -0.48
C ARG A 102 -27.47 7.55 -1.01
N SER A 103 -28.61 6.87 -0.98
CA SER A 103 -29.89 7.43 -1.44
C SER A 103 -30.31 8.63 -0.59
N TYR A 104 -30.08 8.56 0.73
CA TYR A 104 -30.36 9.67 1.63
C TYR A 104 -29.54 10.91 1.28
N ILE A 105 -28.21 10.81 1.17
CA ILE A 105 -27.40 12.00 0.85
C ILE A 105 -27.69 12.52 -0.56
N ARG A 106 -28.07 11.66 -1.53
CA ARG A 106 -28.51 12.10 -2.86
C ARG A 106 -29.83 12.85 -2.80
N SER A 107 -30.79 12.43 -1.99
CA SER A 107 -32.06 13.17 -1.81
C SER A 107 -31.86 14.52 -1.14
N ARG A 108 -30.74 14.71 -0.41
CA ARG A 108 -30.29 16.00 0.12
C ARG A 108 -29.39 16.81 -0.85
N GLY A 109 -29.29 16.38 -2.12
CA GLY A 109 -28.52 17.08 -3.16
C GLY A 109 -26.99 16.95 -3.05
N LYS A 110 -26.48 15.95 -2.30
CA LYS A 110 -25.04 15.72 -2.12
C LYS A 110 -24.58 14.53 -2.95
N ASN A 111 -23.51 14.68 -3.74
CA ASN A 111 -22.96 13.64 -4.63
C ASN A 111 -21.67 12.97 -4.13
N THR A 112 -21.31 13.16 -2.85
CA THR A 112 -20.13 12.57 -2.22
C THR A 112 -20.11 11.04 -2.32
N PRO A 113 -19.03 10.40 -2.80
CA PRO A 113 -19.01 8.98 -3.08
C PRO A 113 -19.10 8.11 -1.81
N VAL A 114 -19.79 6.97 -1.90
CA VAL A 114 -20.06 6.05 -0.80
C VAL A 114 -19.48 4.66 -1.07
N THR A 115 -18.81 4.09 -0.08
CA THR A 115 -18.24 2.72 -0.11
C THR A 115 -18.67 1.91 1.10
N ILE A 116 -18.30 0.63 1.12
CA ILE A 116 -18.17 -0.21 2.32
C ILE A 116 -16.66 -0.37 2.56
N ALA A 117 -16.19 -0.24 3.80
CA ALA A 117 -14.81 -0.59 4.15
C ALA A 117 -14.81 -1.97 4.82
N ASP A 118 -14.01 -2.90 4.34
CA ASP A 118 -13.90 -4.24 4.93
C ASP A 118 -12.55 -4.85 4.58
N VAL A 119 -12.17 -5.96 5.22
CA VAL A 119 -10.90 -6.65 4.90
C VAL A 119 -10.92 -7.15 3.46
N ILE A 120 -9.75 -7.25 2.83
CA ILE A 120 -9.68 -7.63 1.41
C ILE A 120 -10.32 -9.00 1.11
N ASP A 121 -10.26 -9.95 2.05
CA ASP A 121 -10.86 -11.29 1.88
C ASP A 121 -12.39 -11.21 1.69
N ILE A 122 -13.06 -10.26 2.34
CA ILE A 122 -14.50 -10.04 2.14
C ILE A 122 -14.82 -9.60 0.72
N TYR A 123 -13.93 -8.84 0.06
CA TYR A 123 -14.11 -8.48 -1.33
C TYR A 123 -13.90 -9.66 -2.30
N TYR A 124 -13.10 -10.66 -1.90
CA TYR A 124 -12.92 -11.89 -2.66
C TYR A 124 -14.09 -12.86 -2.45
N ASP A 125 -14.56 -13.01 -1.22
CA ASP A 125 -15.69 -13.89 -0.88
C ASP A 125 -17.04 -13.35 -1.40
N TYR A 126 -17.18 -12.02 -1.45
CA TYR A 126 -18.42 -11.33 -1.84
C TYR A 126 -18.18 -10.31 -2.95
N PRO A 127 -17.84 -10.75 -4.18
CA PRO A 127 -17.46 -9.86 -5.28
C PRO A 127 -18.59 -8.90 -5.71
N GLN A 128 -19.84 -9.17 -5.36
CA GLN A 128 -20.97 -8.25 -5.59
C GLN A 128 -20.81 -6.91 -4.85
N ILE A 129 -20.01 -6.86 -3.78
CA ILE A 129 -19.70 -5.60 -3.08
C ILE A 129 -18.98 -4.64 -4.03
N VAL A 130 -18.03 -5.15 -4.84
CA VAL A 130 -17.31 -4.35 -5.84
C VAL A 130 -18.27 -3.63 -6.75
N ASP A 131 -19.36 -4.27 -7.17
CA ASP A 131 -20.35 -3.67 -8.07
C ASP A 131 -21.23 -2.62 -7.37
N ALA A 132 -21.55 -2.82 -6.09
CA ALA A 132 -22.43 -1.94 -5.33
C ALA A 132 -21.80 -0.58 -4.96
N VAL A 133 -20.53 -0.57 -4.55
CA VAL A 133 -19.83 0.61 -4.02
C VAL A 133 -19.43 1.63 -5.10
N ASP A 134 -19.33 2.92 -4.78
CA ASP A 134 -18.88 3.93 -5.75
C ASP A 134 -17.37 3.83 -6.05
N TYR A 135 -16.59 3.33 -5.10
CA TYR A 135 -15.16 3.00 -5.20
C TYR A 135 -14.84 1.85 -4.24
N ILE A 136 -13.77 1.11 -4.47
CA ILE A 136 -13.36 -0.01 -3.62
C ILE A 136 -12.56 0.53 -2.44
N SER A 137 -12.87 0.07 -1.22
CA SER A 137 -12.17 0.44 0.00
C SER A 137 -11.87 -0.80 0.82
N VAL A 138 -10.60 -1.21 0.86
CA VAL A 138 -10.18 -2.43 1.57
C VAL A 138 -9.26 -2.11 2.73
N ASN A 139 -9.43 -2.82 3.83
CA ASN A 139 -8.47 -2.87 4.93
C ASN A 139 -7.47 -3.99 4.64
N GLU A 140 -6.19 -3.69 4.67
CA GLU A 140 -5.14 -4.66 4.35
C GLU A 140 -3.90 -4.42 5.23
N PHE A 141 -3.58 -5.42 6.04
CA PHE A 141 -2.47 -5.37 6.98
C PHE A 141 -1.61 -6.61 6.85
N ALA A 142 -0.49 -6.48 6.13
CA ALA A 142 0.53 -7.52 6.11
C ALA A 142 1.04 -7.84 7.54
N TYR A 143 1.03 -6.84 8.43
CA TYR A 143 1.38 -6.97 9.84
C TYR A 143 0.58 -8.07 10.57
N TRP A 144 -0.75 -8.14 10.37
CA TRP A 144 -1.61 -9.13 11.01
C TRP A 144 -1.49 -10.53 10.39
N GLU A 145 -0.82 -10.64 9.24
CA GLU A 145 -0.49 -11.92 8.59
C GLU A 145 0.85 -12.50 9.06
N GLY A 146 1.48 -11.92 10.09
CA GLY A 146 2.70 -12.48 10.70
C GLY A 146 3.94 -12.36 9.82
N VAL A 147 3.93 -11.48 8.81
CA VAL A 147 5.04 -11.40 7.86
C VAL A 147 6.25 -10.68 8.43
N ASP A 148 7.43 -11.02 7.90
CA ASP A 148 8.65 -10.27 8.14
C ASP A 148 8.56 -8.88 7.49
N VAL A 149 9.09 -7.85 8.15
CA VAL A 149 9.02 -6.46 7.66
C VAL A 149 9.64 -6.27 6.28
N ASN A 150 10.67 -7.04 5.92
CA ASN A 150 11.30 -6.99 4.60
C ASN A 150 10.38 -7.48 3.47
N GLU A 151 9.28 -8.16 3.82
CA GLU A 151 8.28 -8.69 2.89
C GLU A 151 6.92 -7.97 3.03
N GLY A 152 6.78 -7.03 3.97
CA GLY A 152 5.48 -6.41 4.29
C GLY A 152 4.83 -5.71 3.09
N ALA A 153 5.55 -4.82 2.42
CA ALA A 153 5.00 -4.10 1.27
C ALA A 153 4.80 -4.99 0.03
N ALA A 154 5.70 -5.96 -0.20
CA ALA A 154 5.55 -7.00 -1.22
C ALA A 154 4.28 -7.85 -1.00
N LYS A 155 4.05 -8.27 0.25
CA LYS A 155 2.85 -9.01 0.65
C LYS A 155 1.59 -8.18 0.41
N THR A 156 1.57 -6.91 0.81
CA THR A 156 0.44 -6.01 0.54
C THR A 156 0.17 -5.92 -0.96
N LEU A 157 1.20 -5.77 -1.80
CA LEU A 157 1.05 -5.77 -3.27
C LEU A 157 0.45 -7.05 -3.82
N ASP A 158 0.93 -8.20 -3.36
CA ASP A 158 0.41 -9.50 -3.79
C ASP A 158 -1.05 -9.66 -3.41
N ARG A 159 -1.42 -9.29 -2.18
CA ARG A 159 -2.79 -9.34 -1.67
C ARG A 159 -3.73 -8.47 -2.49
N ILE A 160 -3.30 -7.29 -2.90
CA ILE A 160 -4.16 -6.34 -3.63
C ILE A 160 -4.14 -6.51 -5.16
N ARG A 161 -3.25 -7.33 -5.73
CA ARG A 161 -3.04 -7.41 -7.18
C ARG A 161 -4.33 -7.72 -7.94
N ALA A 162 -5.08 -8.73 -7.51
CA ALA A 162 -6.31 -9.13 -8.18
C ALA A 162 -7.40 -8.05 -8.08
N ILE A 163 -7.58 -7.45 -6.90
CA ILE A 163 -8.59 -6.41 -6.72
C ILE A 163 -8.23 -5.11 -7.47
N ARG A 164 -6.94 -4.75 -7.63
CA ARG A 164 -6.49 -3.64 -8.51
C ARG A 164 -6.91 -3.87 -9.96
N VAL A 165 -6.74 -5.09 -10.47
CA VAL A 165 -7.17 -5.46 -11.83
C VAL A 165 -8.68 -5.37 -11.96
N THR A 166 -9.43 -5.84 -10.96
CA THR A 166 -10.89 -5.73 -10.92
C THR A 166 -11.34 -4.27 -10.91
N ALA A 167 -10.72 -3.43 -10.09
CA ALA A 167 -10.98 -2.00 -10.00
C ALA A 167 -10.82 -1.31 -11.36
N ALA A 168 -9.68 -1.55 -12.03
CA ALA A 168 -9.40 -1.02 -13.37
C ALA A 168 -10.44 -1.47 -14.41
N LYS A 169 -10.80 -2.77 -14.43
CA LYS A 169 -11.83 -3.30 -15.35
C LYS A 169 -13.21 -2.70 -15.13
N LYS A 170 -13.53 -2.33 -13.89
CA LYS A 170 -14.82 -1.72 -13.51
C LYS A 170 -14.78 -0.19 -13.56
N ASN A 171 -13.65 0.41 -13.96
CA ASN A 171 -13.40 1.84 -13.89
C ASN A 171 -13.69 2.45 -12.50
N LYS A 172 -13.32 1.71 -11.45
CA LYS A 172 -13.47 2.13 -10.06
C LYS A 172 -12.10 2.47 -9.48
N ARG A 173 -12.06 3.55 -8.71
CA ARG A 173 -10.93 3.83 -7.83
C ARG A 173 -10.84 2.75 -6.75
N MET A 174 -9.62 2.45 -6.30
CA MET A 174 -9.35 1.63 -5.13
C MET A 174 -8.61 2.46 -4.08
N VAL A 175 -8.99 2.28 -2.81
CA VAL A 175 -8.34 2.88 -1.65
C VAL A 175 -8.00 1.78 -0.65
N LEU A 176 -6.80 1.81 -0.09
CA LEU A 176 -6.52 1.08 1.15
C LEU A 176 -7.03 1.92 2.32
N SER A 177 -8.21 1.59 2.85
CA SER A 177 -8.80 2.36 3.96
C SER A 177 -8.00 2.25 5.24
N GLU A 178 -7.22 1.17 5.38
CA GLU A 178 -6.32 0.92 6.49
C GLU A 178 -5.14 0.10 6.04
N VAL A 179 -3.94 0.58 6.39
CA VAL A 179 -2.66 -0.10 6.25
C VAL A 179 -1.72 0.47 7.30
N GLY A 180 -0.87 -0.34 7.90
CA GLY A 180 0.02 0.13 8.95
C GLY A 180 0.90 -0.97 9.53
N TRP A 181 1.81 -0.55 10.42
CA TRP A 181 2.70 -1.44 11.15
C TRP A 181 2.87 -0.92 12.57
N SER A 182 2.83 -1.80 13.56
CA SER A 182 2.97 -1.41 14.96
C SER A 182 4.44 -1.18 15.34
N SER A 183 4.74 -0.12 16.07
CA SER A 183 6.10 0.14 16.58
C SER A 183 6.40 -0.49 17.94
N GLY A 184 5.41 -1.08 18.60
CA GLY A 184 5.53 -1.55 19.98
C GLY A 184 4.52 -2.64 20.34
N GLY A 185 4.61 -3.10 21.58
CA GLY A 185 3.85 -4.24 22.08
C GLY A 185 4.29 -5.59 21.49
N TYR A 186 3.62 -6.66 21.88
CA TYR A 186 3.94 -8.01 21.41
C TYR A 186 2.69 -8.85 21.10
N ASN A 187 2.70 -9.51 19.94
CA ASN A 187 1.76 -10.57 19.60
C ASN A 187 2.44 -11.62 18.70
N ALA A 188 2.43 -12.88 19.13
CA ALA A 188 3.16 -13.98 18.47
C ALA A 188 2.67 -14.31 17.04
N LYS A 189 1.50 -13.80 16.64
CA LYS A 189 0.91 -14.04 15.31
C LYS A 189 1.12 -12.88 14.33
N THR A 190 1.80 -11.83 14.77
CA THR A 190 1.99 -10.58 14.01
C THR A 190 3.42 -10.41 13.54
N GLY A 191 3.62 -9.48 12.60
CA GLY A 191 4.96 -8.98 12.29
C GLY A 191 5.61 -8.37 13.53
N VAL A 192 6.94 -8.41 13.59
CA VAL A 192 7.67 -7.90 14.76
C VAL A 192 7.46 -6.39 14.92
N SER A 193 6.98 -5.97 16.10
CA SER A 193 6.73 -4.58 16.43
C SER A 193 7.99 -3.87 16.94
N THR A 194 8.55 -2.97 16.14
CA THR A 194 9.63 -2.06 16.58
C THR A 194 9.53 -0.73 15.84
N PRO A 195 10.08 0.37 16.39
CA PRO A 195 10.14 1.65 15.67
C PRO A 195 10.88 1.54 14.33
N ALA A 196 11.94 0.72 14.27
CA ALA A 196 12.69 0.45 13.04
C ALA A 196 11.83 -0.28 12.00
N ASN A 197 11.05 -1.29 12.41
CA ASN A 197 10.18 -2.02 11.49
C ASN A 197 9.02 -1.17 11.00
N GLN A 198 8.42 -0.35 11.88
CA GLN A 198 7.38 0.60 11.47
C GLN A 198 7.89 1.58 10.41
N ALA A 199 9.07 2.18 10.64
CA ALA A 199 9.70 3.10 9.69
C ALA A 199 10.06 2.41 8.36
N LYS A 200 10.59 1.18 8.42
CA LYS A 200 10.91 0.39 7.23
C LYS A 200 9.67 0.06 6.41
N PHE A 201 8.62 -0.48 7.03
CA PHE A 201 7.38 -0.79 6.33
C PHE A 201 6.77 0.46 5.72
N PHE A 202 6.72 1.58 6.46
CA PHE A 202 6.22 2.84 5.91
C PHE A 202 7.03 3.30 4.69
N SER A 203 8.37 3.29 4.77
CA SER A 203 9.25 3.68 3.66
C SER A 203 9.02 2.83 2.40
N ASP A 204 8.99 1.51 2.58
CA ASP A 204 8.79 0.55 1.50
C ASP A 204 7.40 0.68 0.88
N PHE A 205 6.36 0.67 1.72
CA PHE A 205 4.97 0.80 1.27
C PHE A 205 4.70 2.17 0.62
N PHE A 206 5.29 3.25 1.11
CA PHE A 206 5.11 4.58 0.52
C PHE A 206 5.67 4.67 -0.91
N GLN A 207 6.80 4.04 -1.19
CA GLN A 207 7.36 3.94 -2.54
C GLN A 207 6.43 3.14 -3.46
N VAL A 208 5.92 2.01 -2.98
CA VAL A 208 4.92 1.20 -3.67
C VAL A 208 3.68 2.02 -3.99
N ALA A 209 3.11 2.68 -2.98
CA ALA A 209 1.87 3.44 -3.10
C ALA A 209 2.03 4.58 -4.11
N ARG A 210 3.12 5.35 -4.01
CA ARG A 210 3.39 6.44 -4.95
C ARG A 210 3.61 5.94 -6.37
N SER A 211 4.42 4.89 -6.56
CA SER A 211 4.75 4.39 -7.88
C SER A 211 3.55 3.79 -8.63
N SER A 212 2.54 3.34 -7.89
CA SER A 212 1.31 2.74 -8.40
C SER A 212 0.10 3.69 -8.33
N ASN A 213 0.31 4.96 -7.95
CA ASN A 213 -0.75 5.94 -7.70
C ASN A 213 -1.88 5.39 -6.80
N MET A 214 -1.48 4.70 -5.74
CA MET A 214 -2.38 4.04 -4.79
C MET A 214 -2.78 5.02 -3.69
N GLU A 215 -4.08 5.19 -3.51
CA GLU A 215 -4.62 5.95 -2.38
C GLU A 215 -4.71 5.07 -1.14
N TYR A 216 -4.30 5.60 0.01
CA TYR A 216 -4.36 4.88 1.27
C TYR A 216 -4.57 5.82 2.46
N TYR A 217 -5.01 5.24 3.58
CA TYR A 217 -4.95 5.85 4.90
C TYR A 217 -4.04 5.01 5.79
N TRP A 218 -3.04 5.67 6.38
CA TRP A 218 -2.21 5.03 7.39
C TRP A 218 -3.01 4.84 8.68
N TYR A 219 -3.07 3.61 9.15
CA TYR A 219 -3.66 3.25 10.43
C TYR A 219 -2.52 3.24 11.47
N THR A 220 -2.44 4.18 12.41
CA THR A 220 -3.33 5.33 12.71
C THR A 220 -2.55 6.65 12.80
N ALA A 221 -3.27 7.76 12.96
CA ALA A 221 -2.66 9.07 13.21
C ALA A 221 -1.81 9.08 14.50
N PHE A 222 -2.44 8.74 15.62
CA PHE A 222 -1.84 8.77 16.96
C PHE A 222 -1.78 7.35 17.53
N ASP A 223 -0.75 7.10 18.34
CA ASP A 223 -0.75 5.98 19.29
C ASP A 223 -1.96 6.14 20.24
N SER A 224 -2.46 5.04 20.78
CA SER A 224 -3.76 5.04 21.47
C SER A 224 -3.80 3.96 22.54
N GLN A 225 -3.35 4.28 23.74
CA GLN A 225 -3.22 3.35 24.86
C GLN A 225 -4.57 2.79 25.31
N TRP A 226 -5.66 3.56 25.08
CA TRP A 226 -7.01 3.12 25.40
C TRP A 226 -7.43 1.83 24.68
N ARG A 227 -6.81 1.51 23.54
CA ARG A 227 -7.09 0.27 22.78
C ARG A 227 -6.74 -0.97 23.58
N VAL A 228 -5.65 -0.91 24.35
CA VAL A 228 -5.27 -1.99 25.27
C VAL A 228 -6.22 -2.03 26.47
N THR A 229 -6.58 -0.88 27.03
CA THR A 229 -7.47 -0.84 28.20
C THR A 229 -8.89 -1.32 27.89
N ASN A 230 -9.33 -1.24 26.63
CA ASN A 230 -10.61 -1.79 26.16
C ASN A 230 -10.51 -3.26 25.69
N GLY A 231 -9.42 -3.95 26.02
CA GLY A 231 -9.26 -5.39 25.75
C GLY A 231 -8.71 -5.72 24.36
N GLY A 232 -8.21 -4.73 23.62
CA GLY A 232 -7.45 -4.93 22.40
C GLY A 232 -6.04 -5.47 22.66
N GLU A 233 -5.39 -5.92 21.60
CA GLU A 233 -4.03 -6.46 21.68
C GLU A 233 -3.03 -5.35 22.00
N ASP A 234 -1.96 -5.66 22.75
CA ASP A 234 -0.91 -4.71 23.16
C ASP A 234 -0.32 -3.92 21.96
N VAL A 235 -0.19 -4.60 20.83
CA VAL A 235 0.34 -4.03 19.59
C VAL A 235 -0.56 -2.93 19.00
N GLU A 236 -1.86 -2.92 19.29
CA GLU A 236 -2.83 -1.96 18.73
C GLU A 236 -2.62 -0.53 19.22
N ALA A 237 -2.01 -0.34 20.40
CA ALA A 237 -1.73 0.99 20.93
C ALA A 237 -0.62 1.73 20.16
N ASN A 238 0.14 1.05 19.30
CA ASN A 238 1.44 1.51 18.83
C ASN A 238 1.53 1.75 17.29
N PHE A 239 0.40 1.86 16.60
CA PHE A 239 0.32 2.07 15.14
C PHE A 239 0.49 3.53 14.69
N GLY A 240 0.47 4.47 15.63
CA GLY A 240 0.52 5.91 15.39
C GLY A 240 1.77 6.37 14.65
N VAL A 241 1.61 7.46 13.90
CA VAL A 241 2.73 8.31 13.43
C VAL A 241 3.16 9.29 14.53
N PHE A 242 2.20 9.74 15.32
CA PHE A 242 2.38 10.60 16.48
C PHE A 242 2.13 9.81 17.77
N LYS A 243 2.69 10.29 18.88
CA LYS A 243 2.29 9.85 20.23
C LYS A 243 1.01 10.57 20.66
N GLU A 244 0.41 10.14 21.77
CA GLU A 244 -0.80 10.77 22.33
C GLU A 244 -0.63 12.25 22.73
N ASP A 245 0.59 12.76 22.85
CA ASP A 245 0.89 14.16 23.18
C ASP A 245 1.07 15.08 21.95
N ASP A 246 0.74 14.58 20.75
CA ASP A 246 0.95 15.17 19.42
C ASP A 246 2.41 15.27 18.96
N SER A 247 3.37 14.72 19.71
CA SER A 247 4.75 14.66 19.23
C SER A 247 4.89 13.56 18.17
N MET A 248 5.44 13.92 17.01
CA MET A 248 5.76 12.94 15.98
C MET A 248 6.80 11.96 16.51
N LYS A 249 6.62 10.66 16.29
CA LYS A 249 7.57 9.65 16.77
C LYS A 249 8.91 9.81 16.05
N SER A 250 10.01 9.59 16.77
CA SER A 250 11.36 9.83 16.26
C SER A 250 11.69 9.00 15.01
N ASN A 251 11.13 7.79 14.91
CA ASN A 251 11.29 6.92 13.74
C ASN A 251 10.61 7.47 12.48
N PHE A 252 9.67 8.41 12.60
CA PHE A 252 9.13 9.18 11.47
C PHE A 252 9.84 10.52 11.27
N GLN A 253 10.18 11.24 12.35
CA GLN A 253 10.91 12.51 12.26
C GLN A 253 12.26 12.38 11.53
N GLN A 254 12.94 11.26 11.73
CA GLN A 254 14.24 10.96 11.13
C GLN A 254 14.10 10.32 9.73
N LEU A 255 12.88 9.97 9.32
CA LEU A 255 12.64 9.22 8.10
C LEU A 255 12.81 10.12 6.88
N THR A 256 13.85 9.87 6.09
CA THR A 256 14.04 10.51 4.80
C THR A 256 13.77 9.50 3.69
N ILE A 257 12.73 9.75 2.90
CA ILE A 257 12.38 8.88 1.78
C ILE A 257 12.82 9.54 0.47
N GLY A 258 13.95 9.08 -0.07
CA GLY A 258 14.45 9.53 -1.38
C GLY A 258 13.67 8.92 -2.53
N TRP A 259 13.50 9.65 -3.62
CA TRP A 259 12.78 9.16 -4.80
C TRP A 259 13.68 8.29 -5.67
N LYS A 260 13.10 7.18 -6.14
CA LYS A 260 13.76 6.27 -7.08
C LYS A 260 13.05 6.39 -8.42
N ASP A 261 13.79 6.77 -9.45
CA ASP A 261 13.19 6.84 -10.76
C ASP A 261 12.92 5.43 -11.30
N PRO A 262 11.74 5.19 -11.92
CA PRO A 262 11.44 3.92 -12.54
C PRO A 262 12.30 3.71 -13.79
N ARG A 263 12.76 2.48 -14.00
CA ARG A 263 13.61 2.06 -15.12
C ARG A 263 13.15 0.72 -15.67
N ALA A 264 13.30 0.53 -16.97
CA ALA A 264 13.18 -0.79 -17.58
C ALA A 264 14.57 -1.29 -17.99
N ILE A 265 14.83 -2.59 -17.79
CA ILE A 265 16.13 -3.21 -18.01
C ILE A 265 16.02 -4.10 -19.24
N ARG A 266 16.54 -3.63 -20.38
CA ARG A 266 16.44 -4.35 -21.67
C ARG A 266 17.76 -5.01 -22.02
N ASN A 267 17.73 -6.31 -22.31
CA ASN A 267 18.88 -7.02 -22.84
C ASN A 267 19.15 -6.59 -24.30
N ALA A 268 20.39 -6.29 -24.65
CA ALA A 268 20.78 -5.78 -25.96
C ALA A 268 20.80 -6.88 -27.03
N GLY A 269 21.11 -8.13 -26.66
CA GLY A 269 21.11 -9.26 -27.59
C GLY A 269 19.71 -9.71 -27.99
N SER A 270 18.86 -9.98 -27.00
CA SER A 270 17.51 -10.51 -27.22
C SER A 270 16.44 -9.45 -27.45
N ASN A 271 16.73 -8.17 -27.15
CA ASN A 271 15.75 -7.07 -27.10
C ASN A 271 14.60 -7.28 -26.11
N ARG A 272 14.71 -8.26 -25.21
CA ARG A 272 13.72 -8.56 -24.15
C ARG A 272 13.98 -7.76 -22.87
N LEU A 273 12.95 -7.61 -22.06
CA LEU A 273 12.94 -6.88 -20.80
C LEU A 273 13.03 -7.85 -19.62
N LEU A 274 13.89 -7.54 -18.66
CA LEU A 274 13.87 -8.19 -17.36
C LEU A 274 12.53 -7.91 -16.70
N SER A 275 11.81 -8.95 -16.31
CA SER A 275 10.44 -8.85 -15.82
C SER A 275 10.24 -9.73 -14.60
N GLU A 276 9.36 -9.30 -13.70
CA GLU A 276 8.96 -10.05 -12.52
C GLU A 276 7.45 -10.23 -12.51
N LYS A 277 6.99 -11.46 -12.30
CA LYS A 277 5.58 -11.78 -12.11
C LYS A 277 5.44 -12.89 -11.08
N ASP A 278 4.62 -12.65 -10.06
CA ASP A 278 4.30 -13.62 -9.01
C ASP A 278 5.58 -14.22 -8.38
N ALA A 279 6.56 -13.36 -8.07
CA ALA A 279 7.91 -13.71 -7.59
C ALA A 279 8.78 -14.52 -8.57
N GLY A 280 8.33 -14.72 -9.81
CA GLY A 280 9.11 -15.32 -10.89
C GLY A 280 9.85 -14.28 -11.73
N LEU A 281 11.16 -14.46 -11.92
CA LEU A 281 12.01 -13.62 -12.78
C LEU A 281 12.10 -14.22 -14.19
N TYR A 282 11.87 -13.41 -15.23
CA TYR A 282 11.88 -13.87 -16.61
C TYR A 282 12.17 -12.74 -17.62
N MET A 283 12.38 -13.11 -18.89
CA MET A 283 12.62 -12.18 -19.99
C MET A 283 11.39 -12.06 -20.90
N SER A 284 10.78 -10.88 -20.98
CA SER A 284 9.54 -10.65 -21.74
C SER A 284 9.72 -9.68 -22.91
N THR A 285 8.79 -9.70 -23.86
CA THR A 285 8.71 -8.64 -24.88
C THR A 285 7.99 -7.42 -24.32
N LYS A 286 8.27 -6.25 -24.89
CA LYS A 286 7.51 -5.01 -24.67
C LYS A 286 6.00 -5.26 -24.69
N SER A 287 5.26 -4.58 -23.81
CA SER A 287 3.80 -4.73 -23.70
C SER A 287 3.14 -3.38 -23.42
N ASN A 288 1.97 -3.15 -24.02
CA ASN A 288 1.14 -1.98 -23.70
C ASN A 288 0.18 -2.20 -22.53
N ASP A 289 0.07 -3.44 -22.01
CA ASP A 289 -0.71 -3.72 -20.82
C ASP A 289 -0.06 -3.08 -19.59
N TRP A 290 -0.82 -2.27 -18.85
CA TRP A 290 -0.29 -1.47 -17.74
C TRP A 290 0.29 -2.34 -16.62
N LEU A 291 -0.29 -3.51 -16.36
CA LEU A 291 0.18 -4.43 -15.32
C LEU A 291 1.47 -5.10 -15.77
N VAL A 292 1.56 -5.49 -17.05
CA VAL A 292 2.82 -6.01 -17.62
C VAL A 292 3.91 -4.93 -17.64
N LYS A 293 3.59 -3.66 -17.87
CA LYS A 293 4.57 -2.57 -17.74
C LYS A 293 5.09 -2.44 -16.30
N GLU A 294 4.24 -2.61 -15.29
CA GLU A 294 4.71 -2.67 -13.89
C GLU A 294 5.68 -3.85 -13.68
N GLN A 295 5.38 -5.02 -14.25
CA GLN A 295 6.25 -6.21 -14.22
C GLN A 295 7.61 -5.98 -14.88
N GLN A 296 7.68 -5.07 -15.85
CA GLN A 296 8.89 -4.70 -16.60
C GLN A 296 9.65 -3.51 -15.98
N THR A 297 9.13 -2.96 -14.88
CA THR A 297 9.67 -1.75 -14.24
C THR A 297 10.41 -2.10 -12.96
N TRP A 298 11.57 -1.48 -12.79
CA TRP A 298 12.51 -1.68 -11.69
C TRP A 298 12.98 -0.34 -11.13
N PHE A 299 13.44 -0.36 -9.88
CA PHE A 299 14.03 0.77 -9.19
C PHE A 299 15.46 0.45 -8.79
N PHE A 300 16.40 1.33 -9.13
CA PHE A 300 17.77 1.25 -8.68
C PHE A 300 17.92 2.07 -7.41
N ASP A 301 18.36 1.44 -6.32
CA ASP A 301 18.71 2.14 -5.09
C ASP A 301 20.22 2.38 -5.05
N SER A 302 20.65 3.64 -5.15
CA SER A 302 22.08 3.98 -5.09
C SER A 302 22.69 3.80 -3.69
N THR A 303 21.88 3.87 -2.64
CA THR A 303 22.31 3.76 -1.25
C THR A 303 22.47 2.29 -0.88
N THR A 304 21.45 1.47 -1.09
CA THR A 304 21.48 0.04 -0.75
C THR A 304 22.05 -0.84 -1.86
N LYS A 305 22.30 -0.29 -3.06
CA LYS A 305 22.70 -1.00 -4.29
C LYS A 305 21.74 -2.11 -4.72
N GLN A 306 20.50 -2.07 -4.26
CA GLN A 306 19.46 -3.02 -4.65
C GLN A 306 18.80 -2.61 -5.97
N ILE A 307 18.31 -3.61 -6.71
CA ILE A 307 17.42 -3.43 -7.86
C ILE A 307 16.07 -4.04 -7.47
N ARG A 308 15.06 -3.20 -7.28
CA ARG A 308 13.75 -3.60 -6.73
C ARG A 308 12.67 -3.63 -7.81
N SER A 309 11.88 -4.68 -7.86
CA SER A 309 10.72 -4.81 -8.77
C SER A 309 9.62 -3.83 -8.39
N LYS A 310 8.98 -3.19 -9.38
CA LYS A 310 7.79 -2.37 -9.15
C LYS A 310 6.54 -3.23 -8.87
N SER A 311 6.38 -4.36 -9.53
CA SER A 311 5.16 -5.19 -9.44
C SER A 311 5.05 -6.04 -8.18
N GLY A 312 6.19 -6.30 -7.53
CA GLY A 312 6.27 -7.22 -6.39
C GLY A 312 7.13 -6.71 -5.25
N ASP A 313 7.76 -5.54 -5.36
CA ASP A 313 8.52 -4.90 -4.28
C ASP A 313 9.70 -5.73 -3.71
N ARG A 314 10.13 -6.76 -4.45
CA ARG A 314 11.26 -7.65 -4.14
C ARG A 314 12.52 -7.26 -4.89
N CYS A 315 13.67 -7.68 -4.37
CA CYS A 315 14.99 -7.33 -4.87
C CYS A 315 15.58 -8.43 -5.75
N LEU A 316 16.29 -8.03 -6.81
CA LEU A 316 17.09 -8.94 -7.62
C LEU A 316 18.20 -9.56 -6.77
N ASP A 317 18.27 -10.89 -6.75
CA ASP A 317 19.06 -11.67 -5.80
C ASP A 317 19.83 -12.79 -6.52
N ALA A 318 21.12 -12.93 -6.21
CA ALA A 318 21.99 -13.96 -6.78
C ALA A 318 23.00 -14.51 -5.75
N TYR A 319 22.61 -15.52 -4.97
CA TYR A 319 23.45 -16.12 -3.92
C TYR A 319 24.48 -17.16 -4.41
N GLN A 320 24.50 -17.47 -5.70
CA GLN A 320 25.30 -18.55 -6.29
C GLN A 320 26.42 -17.99 -7.19
N PRO A 321 27.62 -17.71 -6.66
CA PRO A 321 28.72 -17.07 -7.41
C PRO A 321 29.48 -18.07 -8.30
N TRP A 322 28.79 -18.68 -9.26
CA TRP A 322 29.36 -19.52 -10.30
C TRP A 322 28.58 -19.37 -11.61
N ASP A 323 29.17 -19.83 -12.70
CA ASP A 323 28.56 -19.78 -14.03
C ASP A 323 27.27 -20.61 -14.07
N GLY A 324 26.17 -19.94 -14.42
CA GLY A 324 24.84 -20.53 -14.41
C GLY A 324 24.12 -20.47 -13.05
N GLY A 325 24.69 -19.73 -12.09
CA GLY A 325 24.10 -19.50 -10.77
C GLY A 325 22.72 -18.85 -10.87
N ILE A 326 21.84 -19.20 -9.94
CA ILE A 326 20.45 -18.72 -9.92
C ILE A 326 20.41 -17.21 -9.67
N VAL A 327 19.63 -16.52 -10.50
CA VAL A 327 19.17 -15.16 -10.23
C VAL A 327 17.66 -15.19 -10.11
N HIS A 328 17.13 -14.60 -9.04
CA HIS A 328 15.70 -14.57 -8.75
C HIS A 328 15.33 -13.25 -8.08
N VAL A 329 14.08 -13.12 -7.63
CA VAL A 329 13.68 -12.04 -6.74
C VAL A 329 13.45 -12.58 -5.33
N TYR A 330 13.88 -11.81 -4.34
CA TYR A 330 13.73 -12.17 -2.93
C TYR A 330 13.41 -10.91 -2.10
N ARG A 331 12.90 -11.09 -0.88
CA ARG A 331 12.59 -9.97 0.02
C ARG A 331 13.79 -9.04 0.16
N CYS A 332 13.56 -7.73 0.11
CA CYS A 332 14.64 -6.75 0.10
C CYS A 332 15.25 -6.58 1.50
N MET A 333 16.50 -7.01 1.67
CA MET A 333 17.24 -6.92 2.93
C MET A 333 18.46 -6.01 2.75
N ASP A 334 18.50 -4.91 3.51
CA ASP A 334 19.45 -3.80 3.26
C ASP A 334 20.92 -4.20 3.45
N ASN A 335 21.20 -5.18 4.32
CA ASN A 335 22.54 -5.68 4.58
C ASN A 335 22.88 -6.94 3.77
N GLU A 336 21.98 -7.39 2.89
CA GLU A 336 22.14 -8.65 2.18
C GLU A 336 23.07 -8.52 0.96
N GLY A 337 24.17 -9.27 0.99
CA GLY A 337 25.30 -9.10 0.07
C GLY A 337 25.00 -9.57 -1.35
N ASN A 338 24.19 -10.62 -1.51
CA ASN A 338 23.75 -11.18 -2.79
C ASN A 338 22.64 -10.37 -3.48
N GLN A 339 22.22 -9.25 -2.91
CA GLN A 339 21.22 -8.33 -3.50
C GLN A 339 21.85 -7.04 -4.04
N LYS A 340 23.18 -6.99 -4.14
CA LYS A 340 23.93 -5.77 -4.43
C LYS A 340 24.40 -5.78 -5.88
N TRP A 341 23.99 -4.77 -6.65
CA TRP A 341 24.28 -4.66 -8.07
C TRP A 341 24.85 -3.30 -8.43
N THR A 342 25.61 -3.22 -9.52
CA THR A 342 26.12 -1.97 -10.07
C THR A 342 25.99 -1.99 -11.59
N TYR A 343 25.35 -0.96 -12.14
CA TYR A 343 25.27 -0.77 -13.58
C TYR A 343 26.45 0.05 -14.08
N GLU A 344 27.22 -0.51 -15.00
CA GLU A 344 28.31 0.17 -15.70
C GLU A 344 27.83 0.62 -17.08
N SER A 345 27.49 1.91 -17.20
CA SER A 345 26.89 2.47 -18.43
C SER A 345 27.82 2.41 -19.66
N SER A 346 29.14 2.45 -19.46
CA SER A 346 30.13 2.39 -20.55
C SER A 346 30.14 1.03 -21.25
N THR A 347 29.90 -0.06 -20.52
CA THR A 347 29.87 -1.42 -21.06
C THR A 347 28.45 -1.97 -21.19
N GLY A 348 27.49 -1.38 -20.51
CA GLY A 348 26.12 -1.87 -20.37
C GLY A 348 26.00 -3.07 -19.43
N LYS A 349 27.00 -3.36 -18.59
CA LYS A 349 26.97 -4.52 -17.70
C LYS A 349 26.26 -4.22 -16.40
N LEU A 350 25.42 -5.14 -15.96
CA LEU A 350 24.94 -5.21 -14.58
C LEU A 350 25.86 -6.16 -13.81
N LYS A 351 26.81 -5.60 -13.07
CA LYS A 351 27.79 -6.35 -12.29
C LYS A 351 27.24 -6.63 -10.90
N HIS A 352 27.50 -7.82 -10.39
CA HIS A 352 27.24 -8.11 -8.99
C HIS A 352 28.29 -7.40 -8.12
N ALA A 353 27.87 -6.68 -7.09
CA ALA A 353 28.77 -5.84 -6.29
C ALA A 353 29.57 -6.64 -5.26
N THR A 354 29.00 -7.71 -4.71
CA THR A 354 29.68 -8.59 -3.72
C THR A 354 30.46 -9.71 -4.41
N HIS A 355 29.82 -10.50 -5.27
CA HIS A 355 30.45 -11.52 -6.11
C HIS A 355 31.21 -10.88 -7.28
N GLN A 356 32.42 -10.40 -7.01
CA GLN A 356 33.27 -9.75 -8.01
C GLN A 356 33.56 -10.67 -9.20
N GLY A 357 33.55 -10.10 -10.40
CA GLY A 357 33.77 -10.84 -11.65
C GLY A 357 32.50 -11.43 -12.27
N PHE A 358 31.36 -11.39 -11.57
CA PHE A 358 30.08 -11.89 -12.08
C PHE A 358 29.15 -10.77 -12.58
N CYS A 359 28.42 -11.08 -13.64
CA CYS A 359 27.48 -10.21 -14.33
C CYS A 359 26.12 -10.89 -14.47
N LEU A 360 25.05 -10.08 -14.53
CA LEU A 360 23.74 -10.54 -14.96
C LEU A 360 23.78 -10.96 -16.43
N ASP A 361 23.34 -12.19 -16.70
CA ASP A 361 23.39 -12.85 -18.00
C ASP A 361 22.01 -13.46 -18.33
N THR A 362 21.73 -13.64 -19.61
CA THR A 362 20.58 -14.43 -20.09
C THR A 362 21.07 -15.60 -20.94
N ASP A 363 20.66 -16.83 -20.63
CA ASP A 363 20.99 -18.01 -21.43
C ASP A 363 19.97 -18.21 -22.58
N PRO A 364 20.31 -17.91 -23.84
CA PRO A 364 19.38 -18.08 -24.96
C PRO A 364 19.08 -19.55 -25.27
N ALA A 365 19.99 -20.47 -24.92
CA ALA A 365 19.77 -21.92 -25.11
C ALA A 365 18.73 -22.48 -24.12
N GLN A 366 18.50 -21.78 -23.00
CA GLN A 366 17.47 -22.10 -22.02
C GLN A 366 16.33 -21.06 -22.02
N GLY A 367 15.96 -20.55 -23.20
CA GLY A 367 14.81 -19.66 -23.35
C GLY A 367 15.03 -18.26 -22.76
N ASN A 368 16.28 -17.76 -22.73
CA ASN A 368 16.70 -16.53 -22.05
C ASN A 368 16.54 -16.59 -20.53
N LYS A 369 16.78 -17.76 -19.92
CA LYS A 369 16.85 -17.90 -18.46
C LYS A 369 17.84 -16.87 -17.89
N VAL A 370 17.40 -16.10 -16.90
CA VAL A 370 18.26 -15.12 -16.23
C VAL A 370 19.18 -15.85 -15.25
N GLN A 371 20.46 -15.53 -15.27
CA GLN A 371 21.48 -16.22 -14.49
C GLN A 371 22.64 -15.30 -14.13
N LEU A 372 23.47 -15.77 -13.20
CA LEU A 372 24.75 -15.17 -12.88
C LEU A 372 25.83 -15.89 -13.69
N TYR A 373 26.73 -15.13 -14.31
CA TYR A 373 27.80 -15.69 -15.13
C TYR A 373 29.03 -14.78 -15.10
N GLY A 374 30.21 -15.34 -15.32
CA GLY A 374 31.45 -14.60 -15.46
C GLY A 374 31.32 -13.46 -16.49
N CYS A 375 31.75 -12.27 -16.12
CA CYS A 375 31.65 -11.08 -16.94
C CYS A 375 32.52 -11.20 -18.21
N SER A 376 31.91 -11.24 -19.39
CA SER A 376 32.60 -11.30 -20.69
C SER A 376 32.48 -9.97 -21.45
N PRO A 377 33.57 -9.38 -21.99
CA PRO A 377 33.55 -8.03 -22.59
C PRO A 377 32.57 -7.84 -23.75
N ASN A 378 32.41 -8.85 -24.60
CA ASN A 378 31.64 -8.77 -25.85
C ASN A 378 30.46 -9.76 -25.90
N ASN A 379 29.91 -10.11 -24.74
CA ASN A 379 28.75 -11.01 -24.67
C ASN A 379 27.43 -10.18 -24.74
N PRO A 380 26.66 -10.23 -25.84
CA PRO A 380 25.41 -9.48 -25.96
C PRO A 380 24.35 -9.91 -24.94
N ASN A 381 24.46 -11.12 -24.37
CA ASN A 381 23.57 -11.62 -23.32
C ASN A 381 23.83 -10.96 -21.95
N GLN A 382 24.98 -10.30 -21.77
CA GLN A 382 25.35 -9.57 -20.56
C GLN A 382 25.30 -8.05 -20.75
N LYS A 383 24.82 -7.59 -21.92
CA LYS A 383 24.71 -6.18 -22.24
C LYS A 383 23.27 -5.71 -22.05
N TRP A 384 23.10 -4.70 -21.22
CA TRP A 384 21.83 -4.17 -20.77
C TRP A 384 21.72 -2.68 -21.07
N VAL A 385 20.55 -2.28 -21.51
CA VAL A 385 20.17 -0.90 -21.75
C VAL A 385 19.12 -0.51 -20.71
N ILE A 386 19.45 0.49 -19.91
CA ILE A 386 18.54 1.08 -18.93
C ILE A 386 17.74 2.17 -19.63
N ILE A 387 16.42 1.97 -19.74
CA ILE A 387 15.53 2.87 -20.49
C ILE A 387 14.39 3.38 -19.61
N ASN A 388 13.81 4.50 -20.01
CA ASN A 388 12.59 5.02 -19.40
C ASN A 388 11.42 4.05 -19.68
N PRO A 389 10.66 3.60 -18.65
CA PRO A 389 9.50 2.72 -18.84
C PRO A 389 8.39 3.29 -19.73
N ALA A 390 8.37 4.59 -20.00
CA ALA A 390 7.47 5.18 -20.99
C ALA A 390 7.79 4.74 -22.44
N ASN A 391 8.99 4.21 -22.69
CA ASN A 391 9.48 3.79 -24.02
C ASN A 391 9.37 2.28 -24.30
N ILE A 392 8.67 1.54 -23.43
CA ILE A 392 8.40 0.10 -23.58
C ILE A 392 6.93 -0.20 -23.77
#